data_AF-A0A1R1PIV4-F1
#
_entry.id   AF-A0A1R1PIV4-F1
#
_cell.length_a   1.000
_cell.length_b   1.000
_cell.length_c   1.000
_cell.angle_alpha   90.00
_cell.angle_beta   90.00
_cell.angle_gamma   90.00
#
_symmetry.space_group_name_H-M   'P 1'
#
loop_
_entity.id
_entity.type
_entity.pdbx_description
1 polymer ?
#
loop_
_entity_poly.entity_id
_entity_poly.type
_entity_poly.pdbx_seq_one_letter_code
_entity_poly.pdbx_strand_id
1 'polypeptide(L)'
;NALRWASPYIEKGSPVLQDYELFMKEFSKVFDDLQRTQTANDAIRALRQGSTTVSMYSSEFRRLMMDLDWNESALVSQFAEGLNENILDTLALFQTPSDLEGYINAAITVDTRLTRRKEEKSRRRRGIQPSISTTAQTTEPMQVDSVHRTVSQPDVTERVLLVKQVVILRELQQSIKQMII
;
A
#
# COMPACT_ATOMS: atom_id res chain seq x y z
N ASN A 1 33.25 2.14 11.75
CA ASN A 1 34.57 2.11 12.42
C ASN A 1 34.46 1.43 13.78
N ALA A 2 34.49 0.10 13.83
CA ALA A 2 34.37 -0.66 15.08
C ALA A 2 35.63 -0.58 15.98
N LEU A 3 36.80 -0.50 15.36
CA LEU A 3 38.08 -0.47 16.07
C LEU A 3 38.24 0.77 16.96
N ARG A 4 37.83 1.96 16.49
CA ARG A 4 37.89 3.20 17.30
C ARG A 4 37.08 3.14 18.59
N TRP A 5 35.96 2.43 18.57
CA TRP A 5 35.14 2.21 19.75
C TRP A 5 35.79 1.20 20.71
N ALA A 6 36.37 0.12 20.17
CA ALA A 6 36.97 -0.94 20.97
C ALA A 6 38.34 -0.56 21.57
N SER A 7 39.11 0.31 20.92
CA SER A 7 40.47 0.74 21.33
C SER A 7 40.61 1.07 22.83
N PRO A 8 39.82 1.96 23.44
CA PRO A 8 39.97 2.30 24.85
C PRO A 8 39.68 1.12 25.80
N TYR A 9 38.84 0.18 25.39
CA TYR A 9 38.54 -1.02 26.20
C TYR A 9 39.67 -2.03 26.12
N ILE A 10 40.30 -2.18 24.95
CA ILE A 10 41.44 -3.05 24.70
C ILE A 10 42.68 -2.53 25.45
N GLU A 11 42.97 -1.24 25.32
CA GLU A 11 44.14 -0.60 25.94
C GLU A 11 44.08 -0.64 27.48
N LYS A 12 42.87 -0.56 28.05
CA LYS A 12 42.66 -0.57 29.51
C LYS A 12 42.39 -1.96 30.08
N GLY A 13 42.34 -2.99 29.26
CA GLY A 13 41.96 -4.35 29.71
C GLY A 13 40.62 -4.37 30.43
N SER A 14 39.64 -3.62 29.91
CA SER A 14 38.35 -3.44 30.60
C SER A 14 37.60 -4.77 30.75
N PRO A 15 36.97 -5.05 31.92
CA PRO A 15 36.15 -6.24 32.11
C PRO A 15 34.94 -6.29 31.16
N VAL A 16 34.58 -5.15 30.55
CA VAL A 16 33.56 -5.06 29.48
C VAL A 16 33.86 -6.01 28.31
N LEU A 17 35.13 -6.32 28.02
CA LEU A 17 35.47 -7.27 26.94
C LEU A 17 35.40 -8.74 27.37
N GLN A 18 35.27 -9.01 28.66
CA GLN A 18 35.26 -10.36 29.25
C GLN A 18 33.85 -10.80 29.68
N ASP A 19 32.92 -9.86 29.77
CA ASP A 19 31.52 -10.09 30.07
C ASP A 19 30.68 -9.86 28.82
N TYR A 20 29.99 -10.91 28.34
CA TYR A 20 29.20 -10.85 27.11
C TYR A 20 28.01 -9.89 27.21
N GLU A 21 27.31 -9.84 28.33
CA GLU A 21 26.16 -8.95 28.50
C GLU A 21 26.60 -7.49 28.55
N LEU A 22 27.69 -7.22 29.28
CA LEU A 22 28.26 -5.88 29.39
C LEU A 22 28.86 -5.43 28.05
N PHE A 23 29.51 -6.34 27.32
CA PHE A 23 29.98 -6.10 25.96
C PHE A 23 28.83 -5.71 25.05
N MET A 24 27.79 -6.54 24.96
CA MET A 24 26.65 -6.29 24.08
C MET A 24 25.91 -5.00 24.44
N LYS A 25 25.84 -4.64 25.73
CA LYS A 25 25.28 -3.38 26.20
C LYS A 25 26.09 -2.15 25.77
N GLU A 26 27.42 -2.20 25.83
CA GLU A 26 28.28 -1.08 25.38
C GLU A 26 28.43 -1.05 23.86
N PHE A 27 28.37 -2.22 23.22
CA PHE A 27 28.40 -2.37 21.77
C PHE A 27 27.10 -1.84 21.16
N SER A 28 25.95 -2.22 21.71
CA SER A 28 24.65 -1.70 21.25
C SER A 28 24.57 -0.18 21.39
N LYS A 29 25.08 0.43 22.45
CA LYS A 29 25.10 1.92 22.52
C LYS A 29 25.79 2.62 21.34
N VAL A 30 26.70 1.96 20.65
CA VAL A 30 27.51 2.54 19.57
C VAL A 30 27.14 1.99 18.19
N PHE A 31 26.61 0.78 18.13
CA PHE A 31 26.26 0.07 16.89
C PHE A 31 24.78 -0.29 16.77
N ASP A 32 24.01 -0.21 17.86
CA ASP A 32 22.56 -0.25 17.78
C ASP A 32 22.07 1.02 17.10
N ASP A 33 20.97 0.86 16.38
CA ASP A 33 20.63 1.64 15.20
C ASP A 33 20.04 3.02 15.57
N LEU A 34 20.55 3.69 16.61
CA LEU A 34 20.14 5.03 17.04
C LEU A 34 20.11 6.02 15.87
N GLN A 35 21.07 5.91 14.96
CA GLN A 35 21.06 6.72 13.73
C GLN A 35 19.94 6.32 12.77
N ARG A 36 19.61 5.03 12.62
CA ARG A 36 18.50 4.57 11.79
C ARG A 36 17.15 4.87 12.42
N THR A 37 16.95 4.65 13.72
CA THR A 37 15.74 5.07 14.43
C THR A 37 15.56 6.58 14.31
N GLN A 38 16.62 7.38 14.51
CA GLN A 38 16.53 8.84 14.34
C GLN A 38 16.21 9.22 12.88
N THR A 39 16.87 8.60 11.91
CA THR A 39 16.62 8.84 10.48
C THR A 39 15.19 8.43 10.09
N ALA A 40 14.70 7.29 10.57
CA ALA A 40 13.34 6.82 10.34
C ALA A 40 12.32 7.74 10.99
N ASN A 41 12.65 8.29 12.16
CA ASN A 41 11.81 9.21 12.90
C ASN A 41 11.66 10.56 12.16
N ASP A 42 12.77 11.10 11.66
CA ASP A 42 12.76 12.32 10.85
C ASP A 42 12.05 12.07 9.51
N ALA A 43 12.30 10.93 8.88
CA ALA A 43 11.67 10.55 7.62
C ALA A 43 10.15 10.34 7.75
N ILE A 44 9.66 9.68 8.81
CA ILE A 44 8.23 9.42 8.97
C ILE A 44 7.45 10.70 9.27
N ARG A 45 8.06 11.65 10.00
CA ARG A 45 7.49 12.97 10.27
C ARG A 45 7.44 13.85 9.03
N ALA A 46 8.43 13.73 8.15
CA ALA A 46 8.46 14.43 6.87
C ALA A 46 7.61 13.75 5.78
N LEU A 47 7.16 12.50 6.00
CA LEU A 47 6.43 11.73 4.99
C LEU A 47 5.07 12.38 4.71
N ARG A 48 4.80 12.65 3.43
CA ARG A 48 3.53 13.17 2.93
C ARG A 48 3.06 12.33 1.74
N GLN A 49 1.76 12.12 1.61
CA GLN A 49 1.15 11.42 0.48
C GLN A 49 1.45 12.14 -0.84
N GLY A 50 1.24 13.46 -0.87
CA GLY A 50 1.50 14.29 -2.05
C GLY A 50 0.71 13.83 -3.27
N SER A 51 1.40 13.59 -4.39
CA SER A 51 0.80 13.13 -5.65
C SER A 51 0.65 11.61 -5.75
N THR A 52 1.10 10.85 -4.75
CA THR A 52 1.05 9.38 -4.76
C THR A 52 -0.30 8.85 -4.29
N THR A 53 -0.59 7.58 -4.62
CA THR A 53 -1.77 6.89 -4.10
C THR A 53 -1.59 6.60 -2.61
N VAL A 54 -2.70 6.47 -1.88
CA VAL A 54 -2.63 6.12 -0.45
C VAL A 54 -1.93 4.79 -0.24
N SER A 55 -2.08 3.83 -1.17
CA SER A 55 -1.39 2.54 -1.09
C SER A 55 0.13 2.68 -1.13
N MET A 56 0.68 3.54 -2.00
CA MET A 56 2.14 3.76 -2.08
C MET A 56 2.66 4.48 -0.84
N TYR A 57 1.95 5.52 -0.41
CA TYR A 57 2.24 6.21 0.85
C TYR A 57 2.24 5.26 2.05
N SER A 58 1.26 4.35 2.14
CA SER A 58 1.15 3.36 3.21
C SER A 58 2.31 2.37 3.23
N SER A 59 2.78 1.94 2.06
CA SER A 59 3.95 1.06 1.98
C SER A 59 5.22 1.74 2.52
N GLU A 60 5.46 3.01 2.15
CA GLU A 60 6.59 3.77 2.69
C GLU A 60 6.46 4.03 4.19
N PHE A 61 5.24 4.33 4.66
CA PHE A 61 4.98 4.51 6.09
C PHE A 61 5.29 3.24 6.88
N ARG A 62 4.82 2.08 6.41
CA ARG A 62 5.12 0.77 7.04
C ARG A 62 6.62 0.47 7.04
N ARG A 63 7.33 0.78 5.95
CA ARG A 63 8.78 0.59 5.88
C ARG A 63 9.51 1.39 6.95
N LEU A 64 9.11 2.65 7.18
CA LEU A 64 9.73 3.52 8.19
C LEU A 64 9.36 3.10 9.62
N MET A 65 8.12 2.66 9.84
CA MET A 65 7.62 2.21 11.13
C MET A 65 8.39 1.01 11.69
N MET A 66 8.93 0.12 10.86
CA MET A 66 9.70 -1.04 11.30
C MET A 66 10.90 -0.69 12.19
N ASP A 67 11.40 0.54 12.08
CA ASP A 67 12.57 1.03 12.81
C ASP A 67 12.18 1.93 14.01
N LEU A 68 10.88 2.01 14.33
CA LEU A 68 10.31 2.88 15.34
C LEU A 68 9.55 2.10 16.40
N ASP A 69 9.76 2.46 17.66
CA ASP A 69 9.03 1.90 18.82
C ASP A 69 7.87 2.81 19.24
N TRP A 70 7.11 3.32 18.27
CA TRP A 70 5.99 4.22 18.52
C TRP A 70 4.74 3.41 18.87
N ASN A 71 3.96 3.90 19.83
CA ASN A 71 2.66 3.31 20.12
C ASN A 71 1.67 3.54 18.96
N GLU A 72 0.65 2.70 18.89
CA GLU A 72 -0.31 2.71 17.79
C GLU A 72 -1.04 4.05 17.63
N SER A 73 -1.41 4.71 18.74
CA SER A 73 -2.06 6.03 18.68
C SER A 73 -1.17 7.09 18.04
N ALA A 74 0.14 7.07 18.32
CA ALA A 74 1.10 7.97 17.70
C ALA A 74 1.27 7.68 16.21
N LEU A 75 1.27 6.40 15.82
CA LEU A 75 1.35 5.98 14.42
C LEU A 75 0.11 6.41 13.63
N VAL A 76 -1.09 6.22 14.17
CA VAL A 76 -2.34 6.66 13.54
C VAL A 76 -2.33 8.18 13.35
N SER A 77 -1.96 8.93 14.39
CA SER A 77 -1.87 10.39 14.31
C SER A 77 -0.89 10.84 13.24
N GLN A 78 0.30 10.23 13.18
CA GLN A 78 1.33 10.59 12.20
C GLN A 78 0.94 10.20 10.77
N PHE A 79 0.29 9.05 10.59
CA PHE A 79 -0.23 8.62 9.31
C PHE A 79 -1.29 9.60 8.79
N ALA A 80 -2.22 10.01 9.66
CA ALA A 80 -3.24 11.00 9.32
C ALA A 80 -2.62 12.35 8.92
N GLU A 81 -1.60 12.82 9.63
CA GLU A 81 -0.90 14.09 9.32
C GLU A 81 -0.30 14.11 7.92
N GLY A 82 0.09 12.94 7.38
CA GLY A 82 0.67 12.83 6.05
C GLY A 82 -0.32 12.66 4.91
N LEU A 83 -1.61 12.43 5.18
CA LEU A 83 -2.64 12.24 4.15
C LEU A 83 -3.08 13.58 3.52
N ASN A 84 -3.56 13.52 2.28
CA ASN A 84 -4.14 14.68 1.64
C ASN A 84 -5.49 15.06 2.27
N GLU A 85 -5.78 16.37 2.35
CA GLU A 85 -6.97 16.93 3.00
C GLU A 85 -8.28 16.30 2.50
N ASN A 86 -8.43 16.08 1.20
CA ASN A 86 -9.64 15.49 0.63
C ASN A 86 -9.93 14.07 1.14
N ILE A 87 -8.90 13.31 1.53
CA ILE A 87 -9.04 11.99 2.15
C ILE A 87 -9.44 12.17 3.62
N LEU A 88 -8.76 13.06 4.35
CA LEU A 88 -9.06 13.38 5.75
C LEU A 88 -10.50 13.86 5.92
N ASP A 89 -10.95 14.80 5.09
CA ASP A 89 -12.32 15.31 5.09
C ASP A 89 -13.34 14.19 4.90
N THR A 90 -13.05 13.23 4.02
CA THR A 90 -13.95 12.10 3.77
C THR A 90 -13.93 11.12 4.93
N LEU A 91 -12.76 10.87 5.53
CA LEU A 91 -12.62 10.00 6.71
C LEU A 91 -13.34 10.57 7.93
N ALA A 92 -13.33 11.90 8.12
CA ALA A 92 -14.02 12.59 9.20
C ALA A 92 -15.55 12.41 9.19
N LEU A 93 -16.13 12.00 8.04
CA LEU A 93 -17.57 11.73 7.90
C LEU A 93 -17.97 10.34 8.38
N PHE A 94 -17.02 9.45 8.65
CA PHE A 94 -17.28 8.07 9.04
C PHE A 94 -16.59 7.73 10.36
N GLN A 95 -17.11 6.72 11.05
CA GLN A 95 -16.39 6.14 12.18
C GLN A 95 -15.17 5.39 11.64
N THR A 96 -13.98 5.94 11.87
CA THR A 96 -12.72 5.31 11.49
C THR A 96 -12.25 4.36 12.61
N PRO A 97 -11.60 3.24 12.26
CA PRO A 97 -10.95 2.38 13.24
C PRO A 97 -9.87 3.14 14.02
N SER A 98 -9.64 2.71 15.27
CA SER A 98 -8.59 3.26 16.13
C SER A 98 -7.24 2.57 15.94
N ASP A 99 -7.23 1.38 15.35
CA ASP A 99 -6.02 0.64 14.99
C ASP A 99 -5.45 1.13 13.65
N LEU A 100 -4.15 0.99 13.50
CA LEU A 100 -3.43 1.56 12.37
C LEU A 100 -3.79 0.90 11.04
N GLU A 101 -3.88 -0.43 11.02
CA GLU A 101 -4.19 -1.18 9.80
C GLU A 101 -5.63 -0.91 9.34
N GLY A 102 -6.58 -0.84 10.26
CA GLY A 102 -7.95 -0.41 10.00
C GLY A 102 -8.01 0.99 9.41
N TYR A 103 -7.26 1.94 9.98
CA TYR A 103 -7.19 3.31 9.48
C TYR A 103 -6.60 3.39 8.07
N ILE A 104 -5.51 2.66 7.80
CA ILE A 104 -4.89 2.55 6.47
C ILE A 104 -5.89 2.00 5.45
N ASN A 105 -6.60 0.92 5.78
CA ASN A 105 -7.58 0.30 4.88
C ASN A 105 -8.77 1.22 4.58
N ALA A 106 -9.22 2.00 5.57
CA ALA A 106 -10.24 3.02 5.38
C ALA A 106 -9.75 4.11 4.41
N ALA A 107 -8.53 4.61 4.59
CA ALA A 107 -7.93 5.62 3.72
C ALA A 107 -7.78 5.13 2.26
N ILE A 108 -7.33 3.88 2.05
CA ILE A 108 -7.22 3.25 0.72
C ILE A 108 -8.59 3.14 0.05
N THR A 109 -9.63 2.76 0.82
CA THR A 109 -11.00 2.66 0.31
C THR A 109 -11.53 4.02 -0.13
N VAL A 110 -11.26 5.08 0.64
CA VAL A 110 -11.60 6.46 0.29
C VAL A 110 -10.88 6.89 -1.00
N ASP A 111 -9.57 6.69 -1.08
CA ASP A 111 -8.75 7.06 -2.25
C ASP A 111 -9.27 6.40 -3.54
N THR A 112 -9.56 5.10 -3.47
CA THR A 112 -10.13 4.33 -4.59
C THR A 112 -11.48 4.90 -5.04
N ARG A 113 -12.36 5.23 -4.08
CA ARG A 113 -13.68 5.80 -4.38
C ARG A 113 -13.57 7.19 -5.00
N LEU A 114 -12.68 8.05 -4.50
CA LEU A 114 -12.46 9.39 -5.02
C LEU A 114 -11.89 9.34 -6.44
N THR A 115 -10.89 8.48 -6.67
CA THR A 115 -10.28 8.26 -7.98
C THR A 115 -11.31 7.81 -9.02
N ARG A 116 -12.10 6.77 -8.70
CA ARG A 116 -13.19 6.28 -9.57
C ARG A 116 -14.20 7.39 -9.92
N ARG A 117 -14.57 8.21 -8.94
CA ARG A 117 -15.54 9.30 -9.13
C ARG A 117 -14.96 10.41 -10.02
N LYS A 118 -13.67 10.70 -9.91
CA LYS A 118 -12.95 11.66 -10.76
C LYS A 118 -12.90 11.17 -12.21
N GLU A 119 -12.63 9.88 -12.43
CA GLU A 119 -12.62 9.25 -13.75
C GLU A 119 -14.02 9.21 -14.40
N GLU A 120 -15.06 8.95 -13.63
CA GLU A 120 -16.44 9.00 -14.12
C GLU A 120 -16.82 10.42 -14.57
N LYS A 121 -16.49 11.44 -13.76
CA LYS A 121 -16.69 12.85 -14.13
C LYS A 121 -15.88 13.22 -15.38
N SER A 122 -14.65 12.74 -15.52
CA SER A 122 -13.82 13.02 -16.69
C SER A 122 -14.34 12.33 -17.96
N ARG A 123 -14.92 11.13 -17.85
CA ARG A 123 -15.59 10.43 -18.97
C ARG A 123 -16.84 11.16 -19.42
N ARG A 124 -17.70 11.58 -18.47
CA ARG A 124 -18.90 12.38 -18.76
C ARG A 124 -18.56 13.69 -19.47
N ARG A 125 -17.53 14.40 -19.01
CA ARG A 125 -17.03 15.63 -19.67
C ARG A 125 -16.52 15.39 -21.09
N ARG A 126 -16.00 14.21 -21.38
CA ARG A 126 -15.55 13.80 -22.73
C ARG A 126 -16.67 13.26 -23.61
N GLY A 127 -17.93 13.29 -23.16
CA GLY A 127 -19.07 12.76 -23.94
C GLY A 127 -19.09 11.22 -24.06
N ILE A 128 -18.25 10.52 -23.30
CA ILE A 128 -18.20 9.05 -23.30
C ILE A 128 -19.34 8.57 -22.37
N GLN A 129 -20.53 8.34 -22.95
CA GLN A 129 -21.64 7.74 -22.21
C GLN A 129 -21.38 6.23 -22.02
N PRO A 130 -21.53 5.69 -20.80
CA PRO A 130 -21.69 4.25 -20.64
C PRO A 130 -23.00 3.85 -21.34
N SER A 131 -22.92 2.92 -22.29
CA SER A 131 -24.10 2.38 -22.97
C SER A 131 -24.99 1.68 -21.94
N ILE A 132 -26.11 2.30 -21.59
CA ILE A 132 -27.14 1.68 -20.76
C ILE A 132 -28.01 0.88 -21.73
N SER A 133 -27.79 -0.43 -21.83
CA SER A 133 -28.70 -1.36 -22.50
C SER A 133 -30.00 -1.43 -21.70
N THR A 134 -30.93 -0.54 -22.01
CA THR A 134 -32.29 -0.55 -21.45
C THR A 134 -33.12 -1.45 -22.34
N THR A 135 -33.46 -2.64 -21.86
CA THR A 135 -34.38 -3.56 -22.54
C THR A 135 -35.80 -3.02 -22.40
N ALA A 136 -36.16 -2.03 -23.21
CA ALA A 136 -37.56 -1.63 -23.40
C ALA A 136 -38.21 -2.63 -24.37
N GLN A 137 -39.19 -3.38 -23.88
CA GLN A 137 -40.02 -4.24 -24.71
C GLN A 137 -40.89 -3.37 -25.62
N THR A 138 -40.64 -3.50 -26.91
CA THR A 138 -41.40 -2.94 -28.04
C THR A 138 -42.66 -3.76 -28.29
N THR A 139 -43.79 -3.09 -28.56
CA THR A 139 -44.78 -3.61 -29.52
C THR A 139 -44.73 -2.71 -30.75
N GLU A 140 -44.28 -3.33 -31.83
CA GLU A 140 -43.96 -2.78 -33.16
C GLU A 140 -45.23 -2.70 -34.05
N PRO A 141 -45.24 -2.02 -35.21
CA PRO A 141 -44.60 -2.66 -36.38
C PRO A 141 -44.01 -1.74 -37.47
N MET A 142 -43.13 -2.38 -38.24
CA MET A 142 -42.65 -2.05 -39.59
C MET A 142 -41.56 -0.96 -39.72
N GLN A 143 -40.30 -1.39 -39.64
CA GLN A 143 -39.42 -1.20 -40.80
C GLN A 143 -38.31 -2.26 -40.88
N VAL A 144 -38.34 -2.94 -42.02
CA VAL A 144 -37.32 -3.82 -42.59
C VAL A 144 -35.94 -3.15 -42.57
N ASP A 145 -34.90 -3.83 -42.06
CA ASP A 145 -33.93 -4.48 -42.95
C ASP A 145 -32.74 -5.12 -42.22
N SER A 146 -32.22 -6.15 -42.89
CA SER A 146 -30.85 -6.70 -42.81
C SER A 146 -30.43 -7.48 -41.56
N VAL A 147 -30.55 -8.81 -41.70
CA VAL A 147 -29.77 -9.80 -40.95
C VAL A 147 -28.28 -9.60 -41.25
N HIS A 148 -27.50 -9.22 -40.22
CA HIS A 148 -26.13 -9.69 -40.11
C HIS A 148 -25.93 -10.29 -38.71
N ARG A 149 -25.86 -11.61 -38.70
CA ARG A 149 -25.44 -12.41 -37.55
C ARG A 149 -23.96 -12.09 -37.29
N THR A 150 -23.67 -11.24 -36.33
CA THR A 150 -22.34 -11.17 -35.71
C THR A 150 -22.47 -11.67 -34.28
N VAL A 151 -22.12 -12.96 -34.14
CA VAL A 151 -21.83 -13.61 -32.85
C VAL A 151 -20.90 -12.69 -32.06
N SER A 152 -21.36 -12.15 -30.93
CA SER A 152 -20.53 -11.38 -30.01
C SER A 152 -19.41 -12.27 -29.49
N GLN A 153 -18.23 -12.16 -30.07
CA GLN A 153 -17.01 -12.68 -29.46
C GLN A 153 -16.71 -11.85 -28.22
N PRO A 154 -16.51 -12.47 -27.04
CA PRO A 154 -16.03 -11.76 -25.87
C PRO A 154 -14.62 -11.23 -26.16
N ASP A 155 -14.45 -9.96 -25.84
CA ASP A 155 -13.25 -9.14 -25.96
C ASP A 155 -11.98 -9.94 -25.64
N VAL A 156 -11.09 -10.07 -26.64
CA VAL A 156 -9.83 -10.84 -26.57
C VAL A 156 -9.00 -10.42 -25.36
N THR A 157 -9.15 -9.18 -24.92
CA THR A 157 -8.44 -8.59 -23.78
C THR A 157 -8.83 -9.23 -22.45
N GLU A 158 -10.12 -9.55 -22.25
CA GLU A 158 -10.62 -10.16 -21.01
C GLU A 158 -10.25 -11.65 -20.95
N ARG A 159 -10.31 -12.35 -22.09
CA ARG A 159 -9.82 -13.73 -22.19
C ARG A 159 -8.32 -13.83 -21.95
N VAL A 160 -7.53 -12.90 -22.46
CA VAL A 160 -6.08 -12.87 -22.21
C VAL A 160 -5.78 -12.58 -20.74
N LEU A 161 -6.55 -11.73 -20.07
CA LEU A 161 -6.38 -11.46 -18.64
C LEU A 161 -6.72 -12.69 -17.78
N LEU A 162 -7.83 -13.37 -18.09
CA LEU A 162 -8.22 -14.60 -17.39
C LEU A 162 -7.23 -15.74 -17.65
N VAL A 163 -6.73 -15.89 -18.87
CA VAL A 163 -5.68 -16.89 -19.17
C VAL A 163 -4.39 -16.56 -18.42
N LYS A 164 -3.97 -15.29 -18.37
CA LYS A 164 -2.81 -14.87 -17.56
C LYS A 164 -3.04 -15.15 -16.07
N GLN A 165 -4.22 -14.86 -15.54
CA GLN A 165 -4.56 -15.13 -14.13
C GLN A 165 -4.52 -16.63 -13.81
N VAL A 166 -5.04 -17.48 -14.71
CA VAL A 166 -5.04 -18.94 -14.54
C VAL A 166 -3.62 -19.52 -14.64
N VAL A 167 -2.77 -18.99 -15.52
CA VAL A 167 -1.36 -19.40 -15.64
C VAL A 167 -0.58 -19.03 -14.37
N ILE A 168 -0.75 -17.81 -13.84
CA ILE A 168 -0.11 -17.36 -12.60
C ILE A 168 -0.52 -18.25 -11.41
N LEU A 169 -1.80 -18.59 -11.30
CA LEU A 169 -2.28 -19.47 -10.23
C LEU A 169 -1.71 -20.90 -10.34
N ARG A 170 -1.52 -21.40 -11.57
CA ARG A 170 -0.88 -22.72 -11.79
C ARG A 170 0.60 -22.70 -11.43
N GLU A 171 1.33 -21.64 -11.79
CA GLU A 171 2.75 -21.50 -11.40
C GLU A 171 2.92 -21.35 -9.89
N LEU A 172 2.03 -20.62 -9.22
CA LEU A 172 2.05 -20.48 -7.77
C LEU A 172 1.81 -21.82 -7.06
N GLN A 173 0.85 -22.62 -7.57
CA GLN A 173 0.58 -23.97 -7.06
C GLN A 173 1.75 -24.94 -7.29
N GLN A 174 2.41 -24.86 -8.46
CA GLN A 174 3.58 -25.68 -8.76
C GLN A 174 4.77 -25.34 -7.85
N SER A 175 4.98 -24.05 -7.57
CA SER A 175 6.04 -23.55 -6.68
C SER A 175 5.84 -24.03 -5.24
N ILE A 176 4.61 -23.95 -4.72
CA ILE A 176 4.28 -24.45 -3.37
C ILE A 176 4.52 -25.97 -3.28
N LYS A 177 4.18 -26.72 -4.33
CA LYS A 177 4.37 -28.17 -4.37
C LYS A 177 5.85 -28.59 -4.36
N GLN A 178 6.73 -27.78 -4.93
CA GLN A 178 8.20 -28.00 -4.91
C GLN A 178 8.85 -27.61 -3.57
N MET A 179 8.16 -26.84 -2.73
CA MET A 179 8.67 -26.40 -1.43
C MET A 179 8.31 -27.36 -0.28
N ILE A 180 7.39 -28.30 -0.51
CA ILE A 180 6.86 -29.23 0.50
C ILE A 180 7.45 -30.66 0.34
N ILE A 181 8.25 -30.91 -0.70
CA ILE A 181 9.02 -32.16 -0.92
C ILE A 181 10.50 -31.84 -0.73
#